data_AF-A0A961C286-F1
#
_entry.id   AF-A0A961C286-F1
#
_cell.length_a   1.000
_cell.length_b   1.000
_cell.length_c   1.000
_cell.angle_alpha   90.00
_cell.angle_beta   90.00
_cell.angle_gamma   90.00
#
_symmetry.space_group_name_H-M   'P 1'
#
loop_
_entity.id
_entity.type
_entity.pdbx_description
1 polymer ?
#
loop_
_entity_poly.entity_id
_entity_poly.type
_entity_poly.pdbx_seq_one_letter_code
_entity_poly.pdbx_strand_id
1 'polypeptide(L)'
;MTEKTAASALRIVPLTEALWSAGGRSVFQTGIATGHSTLTKTAPDWADFAADKLPGHRWGAVDGIGVCRGWAVVSPAFSRGVYSGVVEDSVYVDPAVAGRGVGETLLQALIASTEGAGIWTIEALIFPENAV
;
A
#
# COMPACT_ATOMS: atom_id res chain seq x y z
N MET A 1 24.51 29.52 -0.75
CA MET A 1 23.38 29.27 0.18
C MET A 1 22.68 28.02 -0.30
N THR A 2 22.94 26.91 0.36
CA THR A 2 22.39 25.59 0.04
C THR A 2 21.01 25.47 0.66
N GLU A 3 19.95 25.56 -0.16
CA GLU A 3 18.62 25.10 0.22
C GLU A 3 18.67 23.57 0.35
N LYS A 4 18.91 23.11 1.57
CA LYS A 4 18.65 21.74 1.97
C LYS A 4 17.12 21.60 2.04
N THR A 5 16.50 21.21 0.92
CA THR A 5 15.08 20.86 0.85
C THR A 5 14.76 19.92 1.99
N ALA A 6 13.97 20.38 2.97
CA ALA A 6 13.52 19.56 4.07
C ALA A 6 12.75 18.37 3.48
N ALA A 7 13.31 17.17 3.56
CA ALA A 7 12.55 15.96 3.32
C ALA A 7 11.42 15.93 4.35
N SER A 8 10.19 16.25 3.92
CA SER A 8 9.02 16.20 4.80
C SER A 8 8.84 14.77 5.31
N ALA A 9 8.73 14.60 6.62
CA ALA A 9 8.46 13.30 7.22
C ALA A 9 7.09 12.80 6.75
N LEU A 10 7.06 11.57 6.24
CA LEU A 10 5.81 10.90 5.87
C LEU A 10 5.05 10.47 7.14
N ARG A 11 3.73 10.57 7.10
CA ARG A 11 2.83 10.10 8.16
C ARG A 11 2.02 8.91 7.67
N ILE A 12 1.89 7.88 8.51
CA ILE A 12 1.00 6.75 8.22
C ILE A 12 -0.40 7.07 8.74
N VAL A 13 -1.40 6.96 7.87
CA VAL A 13 -2.81 7.25 8.16
C VAL A 13 -3.71 6.26 7.42
N PRO A 14 -4.99 6.10 7.82
CA PRO A 14 -5.94 5.28 7.07
C PRO A 14 -6.05 5.76 5.61
N LEU A 15 -5.99 4.82 4.67
CA LEU A 15 -6.17 5.12 3.25
C LEU A 15 -7.66 5.38 2.96
N THR A 16 -7.95 6.54 2.40
CA THR A 16 -9.31 6.99 2.05
C THR A 16 -9.41 7.29 0.56
N GLU A 17 -10.64 7.45 0.06
CA GLU A 17 -10.88 7.92 -1.31
C GLU A 17 -10.15 9.23 -1.62
N ALA A 18 -10.15 10.17 -0.67
CA ALA A 18 -9.45 11.44 -0.82
C ALA A 18 -7.95 11.23 -1.02
N LEU A 19 -7.32 10.32 -0.27
CA LEU A 19 -5.89 9.99 -0.41
C LEU A 19 -5.59 9.16 -1.66
N TRP A 20 -6.55 8.33 -2.10
CA TRP A 20 -6.48 7.63 -3.36
C TRP A 20 -6.40 8.61 -4.53
N SER A 21 -7.32 9.58 -4.57
CA SER A 21 -7.32 10.65 -5.56
C SER A 21 -6.12 11.60 -5.40
N ALA A 22 -5.66 11.86 -4.19
CA ALA A 22 -4.52 12.73 -3.90
C ALA A 22 -3.15 12.07 -4.10
N GLY A 23 -3.06 10.88 -4.68
CA GLY A 23 -1.78 10.27 -5.08
C GLY A 23 -1.78 8.75 -5.11
N GLY A 24 -2.60 8.08 -4.29
CA GLY A 24 -2.59 6.61 -4.18
C GLY A 24 -2.82 5.90 -5.51
N ARG A 25 -3.74 6.42 -6.33
CA ARG A 25 -4.00 5.90 -7.68
C ARG A 25 -2.79 6.08 -8.61
N SER A 26 -2.11 7.22 -8.52
CA SER A 26 -0.90 7.48 -9.31
C SER A 26 0.23 6.53 -8.91
N VAL A 27 0.42 6.30 -7.61
CA VAL A 27 1.40 5.34 -7.10
C VAL A 27 1.13 3.94 -7.67
N PHE A 28 -0.13 3.51 -7.69
CA PHE A 28 -0.46 2.21 -8.27
C PHE A 28 -0.19 2.18 -9.78
N GLN A 29 -0.57 3.23 -10.49
CA GLN A 29 -0.33 3.32 -11.93
C GLN A 29 1.16 3.31 -12.29
N THR A 30 2.00 3.95 -11.48
CA THR A 30 3.46 3.90 -11.61
C THR A 30 3.99 2.48 -11.39
N GLY A 31 3.50 1.77 -10.36
CA GLY A 31 3.85 0.37 -10.13
C GLY A 31 3.44 -0.53 -11.30
N ILE A 32 2.22 -0.39 -11.81
CA ILE A 32 1.72 -1.11 -12.98
C ILE A 32 2.62 -0.89 -14.20
N ALA A 33 3.06 0.35 -14.42
CA ALA A 33 3.90 0.70 -15.56
C ALA A 33 5.29 0.04 -15.54
N THR A 34 5.77 -0.47 -14.40
CA THR A 34 7.03 -1.24 -14.34
C THR A 34 6.88 -2.62 -14.97
N GLY A 35 5.66 -3.17 -15.04
CA GLY A 35 5.40 -4.53 -15.51
C GLY A 35 5.86 -5.63 -14.56
N HIS A 36 6.43 -5.30 -13.39
CA HIS A 36 7.03 -6.26 -12.47
C HIS A 36 6.33 -6.35 -11.11
N SER A 37 5.24 -5.61 -10.89
CA SER A 37 4.58 -5.52 -9.59
C SER A 37 3.19 -6.16 -9.53
N THR A 38 2.52 -6.34 -10.67
CA THR A 38 1.15 -6.88 -10.73
C THR A 38 0.76 -7.29 -12.14
N LEU A 39 -0.28 -8.14 -12.25
CA LEU A 39 -0.97 -8.44 -13.50
C LEU A 39 -2.05 -7.41 -13.86
N THR A 40 -2.36 -6.48 -12.95
CA THR A 40 -3.30 -5.37 -13.19
C THR A 40 -2.78 -4.45 -14.30
N LYS A 41 -3.63 -4.10 -15.25
CA LYS A 41 -3.23 -3.29 -16.43
C LYS A 41 -3.38 -1.79 -16.25
N THR A 42 -4.31 -1.36 -15.41
CA THR A 42 -4.63 0.05 -15.16
C THR A 42 -5.09 0.23 -13.73
N ALA A 43 -4.69 1.33 -13.10
CA ALA A 43 -5.14 1.62 -11.73
C ALA A 43 -6.68 1.86 -11.73
N PRO A 44 -7.44 1.07 -10.95
CA PRO A 44 -8.89 1.22 -10.85
C PRO A 44 -9.29 2.56 -10.21
N ASP A 45 -10.59 2.86 -10.23
CA ASP A 45 -11.13 3.91 -9.36
C ASP A 45 -11.13 3.45 -7.89
N TRP A 46 -11.56 4.34 -6.97
CA TRP A 46 -11.59 3.99 -5.56
C TRP A 46 -12.60 2.89 -5.23
N ALA A 47 -13.78 2.91 -5.85
CA ALA A 47 -14.84 1.97 -5.53
C ALA A 47 -14.40 0.54 -5.85
N ASP A 48 -13.83 0.35 -7.05
CA ASP A 48 -13.28 -0.93 -7.50
C ASP A 48 -12.05 -1.33 -6.67
N PHE A 49 -11.14 -0.40 -6.39
CA PHE A 49 -9.96 -0.67 -5.56
C PHE A 49 -10.33 -1.10 -4.14
N ALA A 50 -11.37 -0.49 -3.56
CA ALA A 50 -11.76 -0.70 -2.18
C ALA A 50 -12.67 -1.93 -1.99
N ALA A 51 -13.30 -2.44 -3.04
CA ALA A 51 -14.33 -3.48 -2.95
C ALA A 51 -13.80 -4.81 -2.42
N ASP A 52 -12.54 -5.15 -2.70
CA ASP A 52 -11.90 -6.41 -2.34
C ASP A 52 -10.89 -6.29 -1.18
N LYS A 53 -10.68 -5.07 -0.65
CA LYS A 53 -9.76 -4.80 0.46
C LYS A 53 -10.48 -4.80 1.80
N LEU A 54 -9.82 -5.20 2.88
CA LEU A 54 -10.41 -5.12 4.22
C LEU A 54 -10.39 -3.66 4.74
N PRO A 55 -11.53 -3.04 5.11
CA PRO A 55 -11.59 -1.62 5.49
C PRO A 55 -10.68 -1.21 6.66
N GLY A 56 -10.48 -2.09 7.64
CA GLY A 56 -9.65 -1.84 8.83
C GLY A 56 -8.14 -1.95 8.60
N HIS A 57 -7.72 -2.35 7.40
CA HIS A 57 -6.33 -2.70 7.09
C HIS A 57 -5.88 -2.04 5.79
N ARG A 58 -6.15 -0.73 5.68
CA ARG A 58 -5.73 0.10 4.55
C ARG A 58 -4.98 1.30 5.06
N TRP A 59 -3.71 1.40 4.72
CA TRP A 59 -2.80 2.42 5.21
C TRP A 59 -2.19 3.20 4.05
N GLY A 60 -2.05 4.51 4.22
CA GLY A 60 -1.39 5.41 3.30
C GLY A 60 -0.24 6.15 3.99
N ALA A 61 0.87 6.32 3.27
CA ALA A 61 1.99 7.17 3.65
C ALA A 61 1.83 8.54 2.98
N VAL A 62 1.61 9.58 3.79
CA VAL A 62 1.22 10.91 3.32
C VAL A 62 2.30 11.94 3.65
N ASP A 63 2.66 12.78 2.68
CA ASP A 63 3.67 13.82 2.88
C ASP A 63 3.10 15.06 3.60
N GLY A 64 3.97 16.07 3.80
CA GLY A 64 3.62 17.29 4.54
C GLY A 64 2.53 18.14 3.88
N ILE A 65 2.22 17.91 2.60
CA ILE A 65 1.20 18.64 1.85
C ILE A 65 -0.06 17.80 1.59
N GLY A 66 -0.15 16.59 2.16
CA GLY A 66 -1.35 15.75 2.06
C GLY A 66 -1.39 14.82 0.86
N VAL A 67 -0.28 14.66 0.13
CA VAL A 67 -0.20 13.76 -1.03
C VAL A 67 0.17 12.36 -0.57
N CYS A 68 -0.56 11.35 -1.05
CA CYS A 68 -0.25 9.94 -0.79
C CYS A 68 0.94 9.51 -1.64
N ARG A 69 2.03 9.11 -0.99
CA ARG A 69 3.31 8.65 -1.59
C ARG A 69 3.52 7.15 -1.49
N GLY A 70 2.56 6.43 -0.94
CA GLY A 70 2.63 4.99 -0.81
C GLY A 70 1.43 4.48 -0.03
N TRP A 71 1.10 3.21 -0.19
CA TRP A 71 0.01 2.58 0.52
C TRP A 71 0.26 1.10 0.71
N ALA A 72 -0.42 0.54 1.71
CA ALA A 72 -0.44 -0.88 1.99
C ALA A 72 -1.85 -1.31 2.38
N VAL A 73 -2.30 -2.41 1.81
CA VAL A 73 -3.65 -2.95 2.01
C VAL A 73 -3.59 -4.47 2.11
N VAL A 74 -4.64 -5.10 2.63
CA VAL A 74 -4.83 -6.55 2.57
C VAL A 74 -6.19 -6.94 2.00
N SER A 75 -6.24 -8.10 1.35
CA SER A 75 -7.44 -8.77 0.83
C SER A 75 -7.53 -10.19 1.40
N PRO A 76 -8.71 -10.82 1.52
CA PRO A 76 -8.79 -12.23 1.84
C PRO A 76 -8.00 -13.08 0.83
N ALA A 77 -7.08 -13.93 1.31
CA ALA A 77 -6.28 -14.78 0.42
C ALA A 77 -7.11 -15.93 -0.19
N PHE A 78 -8.14 -16.39 0.54
CA PHE A 78 -8.98 -17.52 0.13
C PHE A 78 -10.46 -17.25 0.39
N SER A 79 -11.33 -17.82 -0.45
CA SER A 79 -12.79 -17.71 -0.31
C SER A 79 -13.40 -18.67 0.73
N ARG A 80 -12.66 -19.71 1.13
CA ARG A 80 -13.13 -20.70 2.12
C ARG A 80 -12.97 -20.14 3.53
N GLY A 81 -14.06 -20.07 4.30
CA GLY A 81 -14.08 -19.45 5.63
C GLY A 81 -13.11 -20.02 6.67
N VAL A 82 -12.63 -21.26 6.50
CA VAL A 82 -11.58 -21.85 7.37
C VAL A 82 -10.24 -21.09 7.30
N TYR A 83 -10.03 -20.29 6.26
CA TYR A 83 -8.84 -19.45 6.07
C TYR A 83 -9.12 -17.96 6.35
N SER A 84 -10.15 -17.64 7.12
CA SER A 84 -10.58 -16.25 7.37
C SER A 84 -9.54 -15.34 8.03
N GLY A 85 -8.50 -15.90 8.65
CA GLY A 85 -7.35 -15.13 9.17
C GLY A 85 -6.09 -15.25 8.32
N VAL A 86 -6.21 -15.66 7.06
CA VAL A 86 -5.13 -15.58 6.06
C VAL A 86 -5.49 -14.50 5.04
N VAL A 87 -4.59 -13.53 4.86
CA VAL A 87 -4.76 -12.41 3.94
C VAL A 87 -3.56 -12.26 3.02
N GLU A 88 -3.78 -11.71 1.83
CA GLU A 88 -2.73 -11.30 0.91
C GLU A 88 -2.49 -9.79 1.07
N ASP A 89 -1.24 -9.36 1.19
CA ASP A 89 -0.89 -7.94 1.19
C ASP A 89 -0.59 -7.39 -0.20
N SER A 90 -0.63 -6.07 -0.29
CA SER A 90 -0.14 -5.32 -1.44
C SER A 90 0.44 -4.02 -0.94
N VAL A 91 1.71 -3.77 -1.26
CA VAL A 91 2.46 -2.59 -0.82
C VAL A 91 3.05 -1.88 -2.04
N TYR A 92 2.72 -0.60 -2.19
CA TYR A 92 3.23 0.23 -3.29
C TYR A 92 3.78 1.55 -2.74
N VAL A 93 4.93 1.97 -3.24
CA VAL A 93 5.63 3.19 -2.82
C VAL A 93 6.00 4.00 -4.06
N ASP A 94 5.77 5.31 -4.01
CA ASP A 94 6.23 6.27 -5.03
C ASP A 94 7.76 6.19 -5.14
N PRO A 95 8.32 5.93 -6.35
CA PRO A 95 9.76 5.90 -6.56
C PRO A 95 10.50 7.14 -6.04
N ALA A 96 9.84 8.31 -5.99
CA ALA A 96 10.43 9.54 -5.49
C ALA A 96 10.77 9.49 -3.98
N VAL A 97 10.15 8.58 -3.22
CA VAL A 97 10.41 8.37 -1.79
C VAL A 97 10.87 6.95 -1.45
N ALA A 98 11.15 6.13 -2.46
CA ALA A 98 11.70 4.79 -2.28
C ALA A 98 13.10 4.82 -1.61
N GLY A 99 13.48 3.71 -0.98
CA GLY A 99 14.75 3.59 -0.25
C GLY A 99 14.81 4.35 1.08
N ARG A 100 13.67 4.87 1.57
CA ARG A 100 13.58 5.65 2.83
C ARG A 100 12.81 4.94 3.95
N GLY A 101 12.62 3.61 3.86
CA GLY A 101 11.88 2.83 4.86
C GLY A 101 10.35 2.98 4.83
N VAL A 102 9.79 3.59 3.77
CA VAL A 102 8.33 3.84 3.65
C VAL A 102 7.54 2.54 3.58
N GLY A 103 7.97 1.61 2.73
CA GLY A 103 7.32 0.29 2.59
C GLY A 103 7.37 -0.50 3.88
N GLU A 104 8.51 -0.49 4.58
CA GLU A 104 8.65 -1.12 5.90
C GLU A 104 7.68 -0.52 6.92
N THR A 105 7.60 0.81 7.00
CA THR A 105 6.70 1.49 7.96
C THR A 105 5.23 1.18 7.66
N LEU A 106 4.85 1.11 6.38
CA LEU A 106 3.52 0.70 5.95
C LEU A 106 3.21 -0.76 6.30
N LEU A 107 4.17 -1.66 6.11
CA LEU A 107 4.04 -3.08 6.45
C LEU A 107 3.89 -3.27 7.97
N GLN A 108 4.63 -2.52 8.79
CA GLN A 108 4.46 -2.54 10.24
C GLN A 108 3.05 -2.09 10.68
N ALA A 109 2.48 -1.08 10.01
CA ALA A 109 1.10 -0.66 10.29
C ALA A 109 0.08 -1.73 9.88
N LEU A 110 0.31 -2.44 8.76
CA LEU A 110 -0.49 -3.59 8.38
C LEU A 110 -0.43 -4.68 9.44
N ILE A 111 0.77 -5.16 9.78
CA ILE A 111 1.01 -6.22 10.78
C ILE A 111 0.29 -5.90 12.09
N ALA A 112 0.51 -4.72 12.66
CA ALA A 112 -0.11 -4.32 13.91
C ALA A 112 -1.65 -4.31 13.83
N SER A 113 -2.21 -3.83 12.71
CA SER A 113 -3.66 -3.79 12.51
C SER A 113 -4.25 -5.19 12.34
N THR A 114 -3.58 -6.07 11.60
CA THR A 114 -4.06 -7.44 11.32
C THR A 114 -3.97 -8.34 12.54
N GLU A 115 -2.88 -8.24 13.32
CA GLU A 115 -2.74 -8.96 14.58
C GLU A 115 -3.86 -8.57 15.57
N GLY A 116 -4.14 -7.26 15.67
CA GLY A 116 -5.24 -6.74 16.49
C GLY A 116 -6.63 -7.23 16.07
N ALA A 117 -6.79 -7.69 14.81
CA ALA A 117 -8.04 -8.22 14.28
C ALA A 117 -8.11 -9.76 14.29
N GLY A 118 -7.09 -10.45 14.83
CA GLY A 118 -7.03 -11.92 14.85
C GLY A 118 -6.69 -12.56 13.51
N ILE A 119 -6.15 -11.80 12.56
CA ILE A 119 -5.55 -12.32 11.33
C ILE A 119 -4.17 -12.87 11.70
N TRP A 120 -3.92 -14.16 11.41
CA TRP A 120 -2.74 -14.88 11.87
C TRP A 120 -1.69 -15.11 10.76
N THR A 121 -2.02 -14.81 9.49
CA THR A 121 -1.07 -14.93 8.38
C THR A 121 -1.31 -13.84 7.34
N ILE A 122 -0.21 -13.19 6.94
CA ILE A 122 -0.13 -12.30 5.78
C ILE A 122 0.78 -12.98 4.76
N GLU A 123 0.32 -13.11 3.53
CA GLU A 123 1.08 -13.66 2.40
C GLU A 123 1.32 -12.56 1.35
N ALA A 124 2.44 -12.65 0.65
CA ALA A 124 2.78 -11.74 -0.44
C ALA A 124 3.08 -12.56 -1.70
N LEU A 125 2.50 -12.15 -2.83
CA LEU A 125 2.81 -12.72 -4.14
C LEU A 125 3.73 -11.75 -4.90
N ILE A 126 5.01 -12.12 -4.99
CA ILE A 126 6.05 -11.27 -5.58
C ILE A 126 6.59 -11.96 -6.83
N PHE A 127 6.57 -11.24 -7.95
CA PHE A 127 7.23 -11.71 -9.17
C PHE A 127 8.74 -11.83 -8.94
N PRO A 128 9.40 -12.89 -9.43
CA PRO A 128 10.85 -13.04 -9.27
C PRO A 128 11.65 -11.90 -9.92
N GLU A 129 11.07 -11.19 -10.89
CA GLU A 129 11.64 -10.01 -11.54
C GLU A 129 11.65 -8.76 -10.63
N ASN A 130 10.89 -8.76 -9.54
CA ASN A 130 10.84 -7.68 -8.56
C ASN A 130 12.00 -7.77 -7.56
N ALA A 131 13.23 -7.70 -8.08
CA ALA A 131 14.46 -7.98 -7.35
C ALA A 131 15.16 -6.72 -6.79
N VAL A 132 14.53 -5.54 -6.85
CA VAL A 132 15.18 -4.24 -6.56
C VAL A 132 14.31 -3.32 -5.73
#